data_AF-A0A7S0K2K4-F1
#
_entry.id   AF-A0A7S0K2K4-F1
#
_cell.length_a   1.000
_cell.length_b   1.000
_cell.length_c   1.000
_cell.angle_alpha   90.00
_cell.angle_beta   90.00
_cell.angle_gamma   90.00
#
_symmetry.space_group_name_H-M   'P 1'
#
loop_
_entity.id
_entity.type
_entity.pdbx_description
1 polymer ?
#
loop_
_entity_poly.entity_id
_entity_poly.type
_entity_poly.pdbx_seq_one_letter_code
_entity_poly.pdbx_strand_id
1 'polypeptide(L)'
;EAFAAEEHASAFDAVAACFFLDTAVVPSEYLATVAHVLRPGGLLVGIGPLQFHWAAPPACSKGASKADPTVLGADRWDRSVELTWEEMKAAMALAGLRLVK
;
A
#
# COMPACT_ATOMS: atom_id res chain seq x y z
N GLU A 1 -4.92 0.96 14.32
CA GLU A 1 -3.71 1.47 14.99
C GLU A 1 -2.78 2.09 13.96
N ALA A 2 -1.98 3.08 14.36
CA ALA A 2 -1.06 3.78 13.47
C ALA A 2 0.35 3.19 13.61
N PHE A 3 0.70 2.24 12.74
CA PHE A 3 1.97 1.52 12.80
C PHE A 3 3.21 2.33 12.38
N ALA A 4 3.02 3.56 11.90
CA ALA A 4 4.12 4.46 11.57
C ALA A 4 4.72 5.19 12.80
N ALA A 5 4.13 5.02 13.98
CA ALA A 5 4.65 5.62 15.22
C ALA A 5 5.99 4.98 15.64
N GLU A 6 6.81 5.75 16.36
CA GLU A 6 8.16 5.33 16.78
C GLU A 6 8.13 4.12 17.72
N GLU A 7 7.07 3.96 18.51
CA GLU A 7 6.87 2.82 19.41
C GLU A 7 6.80 1.46 18.68
N HIS A 8 6.53 1.48 17.38
CA HIS A 8 6.48 0.28 16.54
C HIS A 8 7.74 0.08 15.69
N ALA A 9 8.72 0.99 15.75
CA ALA A 9 9.95 0.91 14.99
C ALA A 9 10.71 -0.39 15.33
N SER A 10 11.02 -1.20 14.31
CA SER A 10 11.73 -2.48 14.47
C SER A 10 11.11 -3.44 15.50
N ALA A 11 9.81 -3.34 15.76
CA ALA A 11 9.13 -4.12 16.80
C ALA A 11 8.70 -5.53 16.35
N PHE A 12 8.71 -5.83 15.05
CA PHE A 12 8.16 -7.08 14.50
C PHE A 12 9.20 -7.90 13.74
N ASP A 13 9.14 -9.23 13.95
CA ASP A 13 9.94 -10.20 13.19
C ASP A 13 9.39 -10.42 11.77
N ALA A 14 8.07 -10.31 11.61
CA ALA A 14 7.41 -10.51 10.33
C ALA A 14 6.10 -9.73 10.24
N VAL A 15 5.71 -9.38 9.01
CA VAL A 15 4.41 -8.80 8.64
C VAL A 15 3.80 -9.69 7.56
N ALA A 16 2.56 -10.13 7.77
CA ALA A 16 1.79 -10.85 6.77
C ALA A 16 0.72 -9.92 6.19
N ALA A 17 0.77 -9.68 4.88
CA ALA A 17 -0.18 -8.87 4.14
C ALA A 17 -0.99 -9.75 3.19
N CYS A 18 -2.22 -10.12 3.58
CA CYS A 18 -3.11 -10.97 2.81
C CYS A 18 -4.26 -10.13 2.22
N PHE A 19 -4.33 -9.97 0.90
CA PHE A 19 -5.31 -9.12 0.20
C PHE A 19 -5.36 -7.69 0.77
N PHE A 20 -4.19 -7.14 1.08
CA PHE A 20 -4.08 -5.89 1.83
C PHE A 20 -3.33 -4.77 1.11
N LEU A 21 -2.25 -5.09 0.39
CA LEU A 21 -1.36 -4.06 -0.19
C LEU A 21 -2.05 -3.19 -1.23
N ASP A 22 -3.05 -3.72 -1.92
CA ASP A 22 -3.87 -3.04 -2.92
C ASP A 22 -5.01 -2.19 -2.33
N THR A 23 -5.17 -2.18 -1.01
CA THR A 23 -6.10 -1.27 -0.31
C THR A 23 -5.53 0.13 -0.09
N ALA A 24 -4.22 0.29 -0.28
CA ALA A 24 -3.51 1.55 -0.13
C ALA A 24 -3.95 2.56 -1.18
N VAL A 25 -3.98 3.84 -0.80
CA VAL A 25 -4.05 4.94 -1.77
C VAL A 25 -2.70 5.06 -2.50
N VAL A 26 -1.60 4.97 -1.75
CA VAL A 26 -0.24 4.97 -2.29
C VAL A 26 0.51 3.76 -1.71
N PRO A 27 0.73 2.69 -2.50
CA PRO A 27 1.31 1.43 -2.00
C PRO A 27 2.71 1.58 -1.38
N SER A 28 3.51 2.53 -1.85
CA SER A 28 4.84 2.79 -1.28
C SER A 28 4.80 3.31 0.16
N GLU A 29 3.72 3.98 0.58
CA GLU A 29 3.54 4.41 1.98
C GLU A 29 3.32 3.20 2.91
N TYR A 30 2.57 2.20 2.44
CA TYR A 30 2.43 0.94 3.17
C TYR A 30 3.77 0.21 3.25
N LEU A 31 4.51 0.12 2.14
CA LEU A 31 5.84 -0.53 2.14
C LEU A 31 6.83 0.18 3.07
N ALA A 32 6.81 1.52 3.11
CA ALA A 32 7.63 2.29 4.05
C ALA A 32 7.26 2.00 5.51
N THR A 33 5.96 1.93 5.82
CA THR A 33 5.47 1.57 7.15
C THR A 33 5.88 0.14 7.52
N VAL A 34 5.76 -0.80 6.58
CA VAL A 34 6.20 -2.19 6.80
C VAL A 34 7.70 -2.26 7.06
N ALA A 35 8.51 -1.56 6.27
CA ALA A 35 9.95 -1.52 6.47
C ALA A 35 10.34 -0.90 7.82
N HIS A 36 9.60 0.14 8.27
CA HIS A 36 9.78 0.77 9.58
C HIS A 36 9.54 -0.19 10.75
N VAL A 37 8.44 -0.96 10.69
CA VAL A 37 8.06 -1.83 11.81
C VAL A 37 8.84 -3.13 11.86
N LEU A 38 9.40 -3.57 10.73
CA LEU A 38 10.22 -4.77 10.67
C LEU A 38 11.59 -4.50 11.30
N ARG A 39 12.01 -5.39 12.20
CA ARG A 39 13.40 -5.42 12.65
C ARG A 39 14.34 -5.75 11.47
N PRO A 40 15.64 -5.44 11.57
CA PRO A 40 16.62 -5.91 10.58
C PRO A 40 16.55 -7.43 10.36
N GLY A 41 16.37 -7.84 9.10
CA GLY A 41 16.21 -9.24 8.73
C GLY A 41 14.79 -9.81 8.92
N GLY A 42 13.83 -8.98 9.33
CA GLY A 42 12.41 -9.35 9.38
C GLY A 42 11.80 -9.56 7.98
N LEU A 43 10.64 -10.21 7.95
CA LEU A 43 10.01 -10.66 6.70
C LEU A 43 8.68 -9.97 6.42
N LEU A 44 8.50 -9.47 5.20
CA LEU A 44 7.18 -9.18 4.65
C LEU A 44 6.72 -10.37 3.80
N VAL A 45 5.60 -10.99 4.18
CA VAL A 45 4.93 -12.04 3.37
C VAL A 45 3.66 -11.43 2.78
N GLY A 46 3.70 -11.12 1.48
CA GLY A 46 2.55 -10.60 0.73
C GLY A 46 1.85 -11.70 -0.06
N ILE A 47 0.54 -11.85 0.11
CA ILE A 47 -0.30 -12.77 -0.67
C ILE A 47 -1.56 -12.03 -1.11
N GLY A 48 -1.81 -11.94 -2.42
CA GLY A 48 -3.01 -11.31 -2.94
C GLY A 48 -2.78 -10.71 -4.33
N PRO A 49 -3.83 -10.14 -4.92
CA PRO A 49 -3.73 -9.45 -6.19
C PRO A 49 -3.15 -8.03 -6.01
N LEU A 50 -2.95 -7.34 -7.14
CA LEU A 50 -2.77 -5.89 -7.20
C LEU A 50 -4.04 -5.27 -7.80
N GLN A 51 -5.18 -5.43 -7.12
CA GLN A 51 -6.46 -4.85 -7.53
C GLN A 51 -6.74 -3.58 -6.72
N PHE A 52 -6.18 -2.46 -7.17
CA PHE A 52 -6.17 -1.21 -6.40
C PHE A 52 -7.58 -0.71 -6.10
N HIS A 53 -7.88 -0.58 -4.79
CA HIS A 53 -9.19 -0.22 -4.29
C HIS A 53 -9.68 1.16 -4.76
N TRP A 54 -8.74 2.08 -5.01
CA TRP A 54 -9.01 3.47 -5.36
C TRP A 54 -8.76 3.80 -6.83
N ALA A 55 -8.64 2.78 -7.71
CA ALA A 55 -8.39 2.96 -9.14
C ALA A 55 -9.52 3.72 -9.88
N ALA A 56 -10.76 3.60 -9.42
CA ALA A 56 -11.87 4.38 -9.96
C ALA A 56 -12.97 4.60 -8.89
N PRO A 57 -13.64 5.77 -8.89
CA PRO A 57 -14.79 6.01 -8.04
C PRO A 57 -15.97 5.08 -8.37
N PRO A 58 -16.81 4.70 -7.39
CA PRO A 58 -17.98 3.83 -7.62
C PRO A 58 -18.96 4.36 -8.68
N ALA A 59 -19.04 5.70 -8.84
CA ALA A 59 -19.89 6.36 -9.83
C ALA A 59 -19.23 6.49 -11.23
N CYS A 60 -17.94 6.22 -11.36
CA CYS A 60 -17.20 6.41 -12.61
C CYS A 60 -17.26 5.22 -13.57
N SER A 61 -18.18 4.27 -13.34
CA SER A 61 -18.36 3.12 -14.23
C SER A 61 -18.77 3.50 -15.67
N LYS A 62 -19.26 4.73 -15.93
CA LYS A 62 -19.38 5.32 -17.29
C LYS A 62 -19.31 6.86 -17.27
N GLY A 63 -18.11 7.44 -17.41
CA GLY A 63 -17.94 8.79 -17.98
C GLY A 63 -17.95 10.00 -17.04
N ALA A 64 -17.84 9.83 -15.72
CA ALA A 64 -17.60 10.95 -14.81
C ALA A 64 -16.09 11.14 -14.58
N SER A 65 -15.60 12.37 -14.75
CA SER A 65 -14.16 12.67 -14.71
C SER A 65 -13.59 12.88 -13.31
N LYS A 66 -14.43 12.97 -12.27
CA LYS A 66 -14.03 13.21 -10.87
C LYS A 66 -15.00 12.58 -9.89
N ALA A 67 -14.50 12.17 -8.73
CA ALA A 67 -15.34 11.78 -7.60
C ALA A 67 -16.20 12.96 -7.14
N ASP A 68 -17.44 12.70 -6.71
CA ASP A 68 -18.28 13.71 -6.07
C ASP A 68 -17.57 14.15 -4.77
N PRO A 69 -17.19 15.45 -4.63
CA PRO A 69 -16.42 15.93 -3.49
C PRO A 69 -17.19 15.84 -2.16
N THR A 70 -18.50 15.58 -2.18
CA THR A 70 -19.32 15.36 -0.99
C THR A 70 -19.20 13.92 -0.44
N VAL A 71 -18.63 13.00 -1.21
CA VAL A 71 -18.40 11.62 -0.78
C VAL A 71 -17.18 11.56 0.14
N LEU A 72 -17.33 10.97 1.32
CA LEU A 72 -16.23 10.76 2.24
C LEU A 72 -15.11 9.96 1.57
N GLY A 73 -13.91 10.53 1.54
CA GLY A 73 -12.75 9.93 0.88
C GLY A 73 -12.64 10.21 -0.61
N ALA A 74 -13.43 11.15 -1.16
CA ALA A 74 -13.34 11.59 -2.56
C ALA A 74 -11.90 11.93 -3.00
N ASP A 75 -11.11 12.50 -2.08
CA ASP A 75 -9.69 12.85 -2.28
C ASP A 75 -8.78 11.64 -2.50
N ARG A 76 -9.17 10.46 -2.04
CA ARG A 76 -8.36 9.24 -2.13
C ARG A 76 -8.29 8.72 -3.56
N TRP A 77 -9.35 8.85 -4.34
CA TRP A 77 -9.33 8.48 -5.76
C TRP A 77 -8.39 9.37 -6.57
N ASP A 78 -8.41 10.68 -6.32
CA ASP A 78 -7.53 11.65 -7.01
C ASP A 78 -6.03 11.45 -6.65
N ARG A 79 -5.75 10.83 -5.51
CA ARG A 79 -4.40 10.56 -5.00
C ARG A 79 -3.93 9.13 -5.25
N SER A 80 -4.80 8.26 -5.77
CA SER A 80 -4.49 6.84 -5.92
C SER A 80 -3.33 6.64 -6.88
N VAL A 81 -2.35 5.84 -6.48
CA VAL A 81 -1.22 5.44 -7.31
C VAL A 81 -1.26 3.93 -7.51
N GLU A 82 -1.43 3.54 -8.75
CA GLU A 82 -1.45 2.14 -9.18
C GLU A 82 -0.05 1.75 -9.65
N LEU A 83 0.50 0.70 -9.07
CA LEU A 83 1.82 0.18 -9.43
C LEU A 83 1.67 -1.18 -10.12
N THR A 84 2.40 -1.36 -11.21
CA THR A 84 2.62 -2.69 -11.79
C THR A 84 3.44 -3.56 -10.82
N TRP A 85 3.46 -4.87 -11.06
CA TRP A 85 4.30 -5.77 -10.25
C TRP A 85 5.79 -5.42 -10.29
N GLU A 86 6.30 -4.96 -11.44
CA GLU A 86 7.70 -4.55 -11.58
C GLU A 86 8.00 -3.29 -10.76
N GLU A 87 7.10 -2.31 -10.78
CA GLU A 87 7.22 -1.09 -9.97
C GLU A 87 7.06 -1.39 -8.49
N MET A 88 6.18 -2.32 -8.11
CA MET A 88 6.03 -2.77 -6.74
C MET A 88 7.33 -3.38 -6.20
N LYS A 89 8.00 -4.23 -7.00
CA LYS A 89 9.32 -4.77 -6.64
C LYS A 89 10.39 -3.68 -6.52
N ALA A 90 10.37 -2.68 -7.41
CA ALA A 90 11.28 -1.54 -7.32
C ALA A 90 11.04 -0.72 -6.05
N ALA A 91 9.77 -0.46 -5.71
CA ALA A 91 9.39 0.23 -4.49
C ALA A 91 9.81 -0.54 -3.23
N MET A 92 9.65 -1.87 -3.21
CA MET A 92 10.16 -2.73 -2.13
C MET A 92 11.68 -2.57 -1.97
N ALA A 93 12.43 -2.61 -3.08
CA ALA A 93 13.87 -2.43 -3.05
C ALA A 93 14.29 -1.04 -2.53
N LEU A 94 13.59 0.02 -2.94
CA LEU A 94 13.81 1.38 -2.45
C LEU A 94 13.49 1.53 -0.96
N ALA A 95 12.50 0.77 -0.45
CA ALA A 95 12.18 0.70 0.97
C ALA A 95 13.17 -0.16 1.79
N GLY A 96 14.22 -0.71 1.16
CA GLY A 96 15.20 -1.56 1.83
C GLY A 96 14.78 -3.03 1.99
N LEU A 97 13.65 -3.43 1.40
CA LEU A 97 13.20 -4.82 1.37
C LEU A 97 13.89 -5.56 0.22
N ARG A 98 14.35 -6.79 0.50
CA ARG A 98 14.97 -7.65 -0.51
C ARG A 98 14.07 -8.85 -0.78
N LEU A 99 13.78 -9.10 -2.05
CA LEU A 99 13.01 -10.28 -2.46
C LEU A 99 13.78 -11.56 -2.11
N VAL A 100 13.09 -12.48 -1.45
CA VAL A 100 13.58 -13.81 -1.10
C VAL A 100 12.61 -14.84 -1.72
N LYS A 101 13.16 -15.95 -2.22
CA LYS A 101 12.39 -17.06 -2.81
C LYS A 101 12.13 -18.13 -1.76
#